data_AF-A0A8J4WLB2-F1
#
_entry.id   AF-A0A8J4WLB2-F1
#
_cell.length_a   1.000
_cell.length_b   1.000
_cell.length_c   1.000
_cell.angle_alpha   90.00
_cell.angle_beta   90.00
_cell.angle_gamma   90.00
#
_symmetry.space_group_name_H-M   'P 1'
#
loop_
_entity.id
_entity.type
_entity.pdbx_description
1 polymer ?
#
loop_
_entity_poly.entity_id
_entity_poly.type
_entity_poly.pdbx_seq_one_letter_code
_entity_poly.pdbx_strand_id
1 'polypeptide(L)'
;MKTIMTDNHEERLQNNSKKYPARNAELTKQNTLPDEPLKSKRSPAAKWLAHHWIGRTIQSPAKKNKFDFPDDADNTSEEKLDKYPISEEAMRNRACSKRVNLNVGGEHHDVMWKTLERIPDSRLGRLSLSSNLTEFSLLFDDYLSDTNEYYFDRSARFFGSILSLYRTGHFHILEDVCVMSLKDDLDYWGISETRLDVCCLNRYYQRKEHMEEEIRKTNEIAAQQTCEEKFGSGKCALLRRRVWDLVEKPQTSMAARIFAIVSITFILLSIIGLNLGTLPELQVNTVSANQSDLPSEYIHITANPRLEVLELICTLWFTLEYAVRLWASPDKCVFFKSILNLIDVTAILPFYFSKLFEIWLESTVDSLVAARKVVQTFRILRILRVFKLARHSQGLQALGYTMAKSYKELGLLMMLVMLVVLLFSSLAYFAEKDENREMFSSIPATFWWAIITMTTVGYGDITPKSAFGKFIGSLCCICGVLVIGLPIPIIVNNFAAFYHDQLRREKVLKRREAAESLVFRSSSKANIRNSKGNSPISDPTDTSKTRCEKINSICALHCPVDTSTSNLEDSLFGAKNTHEEMNAHLKHVNESSNFETAATKV
;
A
#
# COMPACT_ATOMS: atom_id res chain seq x y z
N MET A 1 61.11 18.69 -9.22
CA MET A 1 61.12 17.25 -9.56
C MET A 1 59.75 16.69 -9.20
N LYS A 2 58.70 16.57 -10.03
CA LYS A 2 58.58 16.32 -11.47
C LYS A 2 59.53 15.23 -11.97
N THR A 3 58.92 14.19 -12.53
CA THR A 3 59.51 12.98 -13.11
C THR A 3 59.76 11.87 -12.08
N ILE A 4 59.40 10.64 -12.48
CA ILE A 4 59.37 9.36 -11.72
C ILE A 4 58.00 9.07 -11.08
N MET A 5 57.00 8.73 -11.91
CA MET A 5 55.96 7.70 -11.67
C MET A 5 54.98 7.57 -12.86
N THR A 6 55.45 7.75 -14.10
CA THR A 6 54.63 7.61 -15.32
C THR A 6 55.10 6.54 -16.31
N ASP A 7 56.13 5.75 -16.00
CA ASP A 7 56.73 4.82 -16.98
C ASP A 7 56.31 3.35 -16.83
N ASN A 8 55.45 2.98 -15.87
CA ASN A 8 55.06 1.58 -15.67
C ASN A 8 53.66 1.19 -16.22
N HIS A 9 52.98 2.10 -16.92
CA HIS A 9 51.61 1.84 -17.42
C HIS A 9 51.51 1.65 -18.95
N GLU A 10 52.53 2.06 -19.73
CA GLU A 10 52.57 1.86 -21.19
C GLU A 10 53.14 0.50 -21.60
N GLU A 11 54.00 -0.11 -20.79
CA GLU A 11 54.64 -1.40 -21.12
C GLU A 11 53.71 -2.63 -20.98
N ARG A 12 52.59 -2.49 -20.24
CA ARG A 12 51.59 -3.57 -20.07
C ARG A 12 50.52 -3.62 -21.17
N LEU A 13 50.35 -2.56 -21.95
CA LEU A 13 49.34 -2.51 -23.02
C LEU A 13 49.88 -3.02 -24.37
N GLN A 14 51.20 -2.99 -24.60
CA GLN A 14 51.80 -3.49 -25.85
C GLN A 14 51.94 -5.03 -25.91
N ASN A 15 51.84 -5.75 -24.79
CA ASN A 15 52.07 -7.20 -24.78
C ASN A 15 50.82 -8.08 -24.99
N ASN A 16 49.61 -7.52 -24.90
CA ASN A 16 48.36 -8.28 -25.14
C ASN A 16 47.86 -8.23 -26.60
N SER A 17 48.49 -7.42 -27.48
CA SER A 17 48.12 -7.30 -28.90
C SER A 17 48.73 -8.38 -29.81
N LYS A 18 49.38 -9.41 -29.27
CA LYS A 18 50.11 -10.44 -30.04
C LYS A 18 49.57 -11.87 -29.91
N LYS A 19 48.29 -12.06 -29.56
CA LYS A 19 47.66 -13.39 -29.55
C LYS A 19 46.30 -13.34 -30.27
N TYR A 20 46.23 -14.01 -31.42
CA TYR A 20 45.05 -14.36 -32.24
C TYR A 20 44.59 -13.36 -33.34
N PRO A 21 45.05 -13.53 -34.60
CA PRO A 21 44.68 -12.73 -35.76
C PRO A 21 43.77 -13.53 -36.72
N ALA A 22 42.44 -13.45 -36.61
CA ALA A 22 41.51 -13.95 -37.65
C ALA A 22 40.05 -13.59 -37.33
N ARG A 23 39.62 -12.34 -37.57
CA ARG A 23 38.18 -12.02 -37.66
C ARG A 23 37.81 -10.67 -38.30
N ASN A 24 38.68 -10.11 -39.16
CA ASN A 24 38.44 -8.81 -39.81
C ASN A 24 38.55 -8.85 -41.33
N ALA A 25 38.35 -10.01 -41.95
CA ALA A 25 38.42 -10.18 -43.40
C ALA A 25 37.15 -10.87 -43.94
N GLU A 26 35.95 -10.35 -43.62
CA GLU A 26 34.72 -10.80 -44.28
C GLU A 26 33.57 -9.76 -44.25
N LEU A 27 33.88 -8.48 -43.99
CA LEU A 27 32.90 -7.40 -43.90
C LEU A 27 32.93 -6.43 -45.10
N THR A 28 33.64 -6.79 -46.16
CA THR A 28 33.78 -5.98 -47.37
C THR A 28 33.50 -6.81 -48.62
N LYS A 29 32.28 -7.36 -48.73
CA LYS A 29 31.68 -7.83 -49.99
C LYS A 29 30.21 -8.16 -49.74
N GLN A 30 29.37 -7.83 -50.72
CA GLN A 30 27.93 -8.16 -50.84
C GLN A 30 26.93 -7.08 -50.37
N ASN A 31 27.01 -5.92 -51.03
CA ASN A 31 25.80 -5.27 -51.55
C ASN A 31 25.38 -6.01 -52.84
N THR A 32 24.27 -6.76 -52.82
CA THR A 32 23.40 -7.06 -53.99
C THR A 32 22.14 -7.79 -53.50
N LEU A 33 20.97 -7.17 -53.68
CA LEU A 33 19.64 -7.82 -53.61
C LEU A 33 19.47 -8.83 -54.77
N PRO A 34 18.61 -9.85 -54.62
CA PRO A 34 17.33 -9.81 -55.34
C PRO A 34 16.11 -10.45 -54.61
N ASP A 35 14.97 -10.32 -55.29
CA ASP A 35 13.55 -10.46 -54.90
C ASP A 35 13.04 -11.84 -54.41
N GLU A 36 12.04 -11.76 -53.50
CA GLU A 36 10.83 -12.59 -53.21
C GLU A 36 10.77 -14.14 -53.47
N PRO A 37 9.74 -14.85 -52.96
CA PRO A 37 9.09 -14.83 -51.64
C PRO A 37 9.03 -16.25 -51.03
N LEU A 38 8.79 -16.43 -49.72
CA LEU A 38 8.00 -17.57 -49.17
C LEU A 38 7.83 -17.51 -47.64
N LYS A 39 6.59 -17.77 -47.26
CA LYS A 39 5.98 -17.85 -45.92
C LYS A 39 6.66 -18.92 -45.03
N SER A 40 6.89 -18.63 -43.74
CA SER A 40 6.47 -19.54 -42.66
C SER A 40 6.48 -18.89 -41.26
N LYS A 41 5.63 -19.46 -40.41
CA LYS A 41 5.09 -19.01 -39.13
C LYS A 41 6.15 -18.79 -38.03
N ARG A 42 6.02 -17.73 -37.22
CA ARG A 42 6.67 -17.62 -35.89
C ARG A 42 5.63 -17.55 -34.77
N SER A 43 5.93 -18.28 -33.69
CA SER A 43 5.09 -18.55 -32.52
C SER A 43 5.05 -17.39 -31.51
N PRO A 44 4.11 -17.40 -30.54
CA PRO A 44 3.85 -16.27 -29.62
C PRO A 44 4.98 -15.96 -28.62
N ALA A 45 5.96 -16.84 -28.46
CA ALA A 45 7.00 -16.70 -27.42
C ALA A 45 8.07 -15.64 -27.74
N ALA A 46 8.23 -15.25 -29.00
CA ALA A 46 9.24 -14.26 -29.41
C ALA A 46 8.83 -12.79 -29.15
N LYS A 47 7.55 -12.53 -28.80
CA LYS A 47 7.06 -11.17 -28.46
C LYS A 47 7.27 -10.79 -26.99
N TRP A 48 7.55 -11.74 -26.11
CA TRP A 48 7.63 -11.49 -24.66
C TRP A 48 9.03 -11.03 -24.22
N LEU A 49 10.10 -11.51 -24.84
CA LEU A 49 11.47 -11.22 -24.42
C LEU A 49 12.05 -9.87 -24.88
N ALA A 50 11.38 -9.17 -25.80
CA ALA A 50 11.80 -7.83 -26.23
C ALA A 50 11.32 -6.70 -25.28
N HIS A 51 10.46 -7.00 -24.31
CA HIS A 51 9.73 -5.98 -23.56
C HIS A 51 10.22 -5.73 -22.12
N HIS A 52 11.28 -6.41 -21.64
CA HIS A 52 11.60 -6.42 -20.20
C HIS A 52 13.05 -6.20 -19.77
N TRP A 53 13.99 -5.94 -20.67
CA TRP A 53 15.38 -5.66 -20.27
C TRP A 53 16.04 -4.68 -21.24
N ILE A 54 16.14 -3.39 -20.84
CA ILE A 54 17.28 -2.48 -21.05
C ILE A 54 17.06 -1.25 -20.15
N GLY A 55 18.12 -0.93 -19.42
CA GLY A 55 18.17 0.11 -18.39
C GLY A 55 18.01 1.53 -18.90
N ARG A 56 17.64 2.40 -17.95
CA ARG A 56 17.54 3.85 -18.07
C ARG A 56 18.89 4.45 -18.43
N THR A 57 19.00 4.97 -19.65
CA THR A 57 19.93 6.05 -19.97
C THR A 57 19.12 7.33 -20.04
N ILE A 58 19.58 8.34 -19.31
CA ILE A 58 19.01 9.67 -19.21
C ILE A 58 19.04 10.33 -20.60
N GLN A 59 17.89 10.41 -21.25
CA GLN A 59 17.62 11.35 -22.34
C GLN A 59 16.36 12.11 -21.97
N SER A 60 16.56 13.37 -21.54
CA SER A 60 15.51 14.37 -21.39
C SER A 60 14.83 14.58 -22.75
N PRO A 61 13.52 14.34 -22.90
CA PRO A 61 12.81 14.83 -24.06
C PRO A 61 12.53 16.31 -23.80
N ALA A 62 13.21 17.18 -24.56
CA ALA A 62 12.80 18.57 -24.72
C ALA A 62 11.41 18.59 -25.41
N LYS A 63 10.35 18.44 -24.62
CA LYS A 63 8.99 18.75 -25.05
C LYS A 63 8.88 20.26 -25.13
N LYS A 64 8.85 20.79 -26.35
CA LYS A 64 8.21 22.08 -26.60
C LYS A 64 6.74 21.91 -26.21
N ASN A 65 6.36 22.41 -25.04
CA ASN A 65 4.97 22.49 -24.64
C ASN A 65 4.27 23.50 -25.56
N LYS A 66 3.63 23.00 -26.61
CA LYS A 66 2.56 23.73 -27.27
C LYS A 66 1.35 23.58 -26.36
N PHE A 67 0.98 24.67 -25.70
CA PHE A 67 -0.18 24.72 -24.81
C PHE A 67 -1.42 24.82 -25.70
N ASP A 68 -2.02 23.67 -26.02
CA ASP A 68 -3.30 23.60 -26.71
C ASP A 68 -4.41 23.75 -25.66
N PHE A 69 -5.31 24.71 -25.87
CA PHE A 69 -6.50 24.88 -25.00
C PHE A 69 -7.42 23.67 -25.16
N PRO A 70 -8.14 23.25 -24.09
CA PRO A 70 -9.21 22.25 -24.23
C PRO A 70 -10.29 22.79 -25.18
N ASP A 71 -10.64 22.01 -26.19
CA ASP A 71 -11.83 22.26 -27.01
C ASP A 71 -13.08 21.94 -26.18
N ASP A 72 -13.54 22.90 -25.37
CA ASP A 72 -14.89 22.91 -24.81
C ASP A 72 -15.89 23.29 -25.91
N ALA A 73 -16.06 22.37 -26.86
CA ALA A 73 -16.98 22.48 -27.97
C ALA A 73 -18.39 22.02 -27.53
N ASP A 74 -19.04 22.75 -26.61
CA ASP A 74 -20.50 22.63 -26.46
C ASP A 74 -21.24 23.83 -25.83
N ASN A 75 -20.64 25.03 -25.76
CA ASN A 75 -21.39 26.24 -25.39
C ASN A 75 -21.27 27.35 -26.47
N THR A 76 -22.43 27.58 -27.11
CA THR A 76 -22.94 28.86 -27.63
C THR A 76 -22.08 29.68 -28.60
N SER A 77 -22.34 29.50 -29.90
CA SER A 77 -21.95 30.39 -31.00
C SER A 77 -22.46 31.84 -30.86
N GLU A 78 -23.46 32.09 -30.00
CA GLU A 78 -23.99 33.43 -29.71
C GLU A 78 -23.10 34.24 -28.74
N GLU A 79 -22.51 33.59 -27.72
CA GLU A 79 -21.68 34.25 -26.70
C GLU A 79 -20.32 34.71 -27.26
N LYS A 80 -19.83 34.03 -28.31
CA LYS A 80 -18.63 34.44 -29.05
C LYS A 80 -18.83 35.74 -29.84
N LEU A 81 -20.05 36.03 -30.32
CA LEU A 81 -20.29 37.18 -31.21
C LEU A 81 -20.30 38.51 -30.44
N ASP A 82 -20.79 38.51 -29.19
CA ASP A 82 -20.87 39.70 -28.34
C ASP A 82 -19.51 40.09 -27.70
N LYS A 83 -18.55 39.16 -27.61
CA LYS A 83 -17.23 39.41 -26.99
C LYS A 83 -16.24 40.12 -27.93
N TYR A 84 -16.45 40.08 -29.25
CA TYR A 84 -15.57 40.70 -30.25
C TYR A 84 -15.45 42.23 -30.14
N PRO A 85 -16.54 43.02 -30.05
CA PRO A 85 -16.43 44.48 -29.94
C PRO A 85 -15.69 44.92 -28.68
N ILE A 86 -15.95 44.26 -27.55
CA ILE A 86 -15.27 44.49 -26.27
C ILE A 86 -13.77 44.18 -26.38
N SER A 87 -13.43 43.08 -27.06
CA SER A 87 -12.04 42.66 -27.25
C SER A 87 -11.25 43.60 -28.17
N GLU A 88 -11.89 44.17 -29.19
CA GLU A 88 -11.24 45.18 -30.04
C GLU A 88 -10.96 46.49 -29.28
N GLU A 89 -11.91 46.93 -28.46
CA GLU A 89 -11.76 48.12 -27.63
C GLU A 89 -10.64 47.94 -26.60
N ALA A 90 -10.60 46.78 -25.95
CA ALA A 90 -9.51 46.40 -25.07
C ALA A 90 -8.14 46.37 -25.78
N MET A 91 -8.08 45.88 -27.04
CA MET A 91 -6.84 45.90 -27.84
C MET A 91 -6.39 47.31 -28.20
N ARG A 92 -7.34 48.20 -28.53
CA ARG A 92 -7.06 49.63 -28.79
C ARG A 92 -6.57 50.34 -27.53
N ASN A 93 -7.24 50.15 -26.39
CA ASN A 93 -6.85 50.76 -25.12
C ASN A 93 -5.48 50.28 -24.63
N ARG A 94 -5.13 49.01 -24.87
CA ARG A 94 -3.77 48.49 -24.65
C ARG A 94 -2.71 49.28 -25.44
N ALA A 95 -2.98 49.65 -26.70
CA ALA A 95 -2.05 50.42 -27.51
C ALA A 95 -1.88 51.88 -27.03
N CYS A 96 -2.89 52.44 -26.37
CA CYS A 96 -2.90 53.82 -25.89
C CYS A 96 -2.37 54.00 -24.46
N SER A 97 -2.43 52.96 -23.61
CA SER A 97 -1.99 53.04 -22.21
C SER A 97 -0.65 52.34 -21.97
N LYS A 98 0.19 52.93 -21.11
CA LYS A 98 1.44 52.28 -20.63
C LYS A 98 1.19 51.28 -19.50
N ARG A 99 0.04 51.39 -18.83
CA ARG A 99 -0.34 50.61 -17.64
C ARG A 99 -1.60 49.80 -17.89
N VAL A 100 -1.74 48.71 -17.16
CA VAL A 100 -2.89 47.83 -17.19
C VAL A 100 -3.39 47.58 -15.78
N ASN A 101 -4.71 47.59 -15.63
CA ASN A 101 -5.40 47.21 -14.40
C ASN A 101 -5.89 45.76 -14.53
N LEU A 102 -5.39 44.89 -13.65
CA LEU A 102 -5.75 43.47 -13.61
C LEU A 102 -6.61 43.24 -12.37
N ASN A 103 -7.83 42.74 -12.56
CA ASN A 103 -8.71 42.34 -11.46
C ASN A 103 -8.79 40.82 -11.39
N VAL A 104 -8.25 40.25 -10.33
CA VAL A 104 -8.26 38.80 -10.10
C VAL A 104 -9.18 38.52 -8.91
N GLY A 105 -10.35 37.94 -9.18
CA GLY A 105 -11.31 37.59 -8.12
C GLY A 105 -11.75 38.75 -7.22
N GLY A 106 -11.72 39.98 -7.73
CA GLY A 106 -12.05 41.21 -7.00
C GLY A 106 -10.85 42.00 -6.47
N GLU A 107 -9.62 41.48 -6.57
CA GLU A 107 -8.42 42.20 -6.15
C GLU A 107 -7.77 42.92 -7.34
N HIS A 108 -7.62 44.25 -7.23
CA HIS A 108 -7.12 45.09 -8.31
C HIS A 108 -5.60 45.28 -8.25
N HIS A 109 -4.94 45.10 -9.39
CA HIS A 109 -3.48 45.21 -9.53
C HIS A 109 -3.11 46.08 -10.74
N ASP A 110 -2.47 47.21 -10.47
CA ASP A 110 -1.96 48.11 -11.50
C ASP A 110 -0.48 47.79 -11.82
N VAL A 111 -0.21 47.49 -13.09
CA VAL A 111 1.12 47.06 -13.59
C VAL A 111 1.45 47.68 -14.95
N MET A 112 2.73 47.72 -15.31
CA MET A 112 3.14 48.17 -16.65
C MET A 112 3.05 47.00 -17.64
N TRP A 113 2.62 47.26 -18.88
CA TRP A 113 2.59 46.24 -19.95
C TRP A 113 3.96 45.56 -20.11
N LYS A 114 5.04 46.36 -20.11
CA LYS A 114 6.43 45.89 -20.18
C LYS A 114 6.81 44.88 -19.09
N THR A 115 6.16 44.93 -17.92
CA THR A 115 6.40 43.96 -16.84
C THR A 115 5.87 42.57 -17.21
N LEU A 116 4.73 42.50 -17.88
CA LEU A 116 4.09 41.26 -18.30
C LEU A 116 4.87 40.56 -19.43
N GLU A 117 5.51 41.35 -20.30
CA GLU A 117 6.35 40.87 -21.41
C GLU A 117 7.58 40.06 -20.97
N ARG A 118 7.99 40.17 -19.70
CA ARG A 118 9.16 39.45 -19.17
C ARG A 118 9.02 37.93 -19.25
N ILE A 119 7.78 37.43 -19.26
CA ILE A 119 7.47 36.01 -19.38
C ILE A 119 6.47 35.84 -20.54
N PRO A 120 6.95 35.84 -21.79
CA PRO A 120 6.09 35.92 -22.98
C PRO A 120 5.15 34.74 -23.12
N ASP A 121 5.57 33.54 -22.71
CA ASP A 121 4.80 32.30 -22.87
C ASP A 121 3.65 32.15 -21.86
N SER A 122 3.59 33.03 -20.85
CA SER A 122 2.54 33.01 -19.83
C SER A 122 1.25 33.67 -20.31
N ARG A 123 0.12 33.41 -19.64
CA ARG A 123 -1.18 34.03 -19.96
C ARG A 123 -1.10 35.56 -19.98
N LEU A 124 -0.48 36.17 -18.97
CA LEU A 124 -0.31 37.62 -18.89
C LEU A 124 0.72 38.16 -19.90
N GLY A 125 1.77 37.40 -20.21
CA GLY A 125 2.73 37.76 -21.26
C GLY A 125 2.06 37.78 -22.63
N ARG A 126 1.26 36.75 -22.93
CA ARG A 126 0.43 36.68 -24.13
C ARG A 126 -0.60 37.80 -24.17
N LEU A 127 -1.17 38.22 -23.04
CA LEU A 127 -2.10 39.36 -22.99
C LEU A 127 -1.43 40.65 -23.48
N SER A 128 -0.16 40.86 -23.14
CA SER A 128 0.61 42.01 -23.61
C SER A 128 1.02 41.89 -25.08
N LEU A 129 1.38 40.68 -25.54
CA LEU A 129 2.05 40.47 -26.82
C LEU A 129 1.13 40.02 -27.97
N SER A 130 -0.07 39.51 -27.68
CA SER A 130 -0.93 38.93 -28.71
C SER A 130 -1.42 39.99 -29.70
N SER A 131 -1.30 39.68 -30.98
CA SER A 131 -1.84 40.49 -32.08
C SER A 131 -3.12 39.92 -32.66
N ASN A 132 -3.43 38.65 -32.37
CA ASN A 132 -4.61 37.95 -32.83
C ASN A 132 -5.79 38.20 -31.87
N LEU A 133 -6.86 38.80 -32.39
CA LEU A 133 -8.06 39.16 -31.63
C LEU A 133 -8.75 37.94 -31.01
N THR A 134 -8.79 36.81 -31.72
CA THR A 134 -9.40 35.56 -31.24
C THR A 134 -8.61 34.94 -30.10
N GLU A 135 -7.28 35.03 -30.13
CA GLU A 135 -6.45 34.56 -29.04
C GLU A 135 -6.56 35.50 -27.83
N PHE A 136 -6.58 36.81 -28.08
CA PHE A 136 -6.67 37.84 -27.06
C PHE A 136 -7.95 37.75 -26.23
N SER A 137 -9.10 37.52 -26.87
CA SER A 137 -10.42 37.40 -26.19
C SER A 137 -10.54 36.18 -25.27
N LEU A 138 -9.66 35.18 -25.41
CA LEU A 138 -9.60 33.98 -24.58
C LEU A 138 -8.67 34.14 -23.36
N LEU A 139 -7.89 35.22 -23.28
CA LEU A 139 -6.91 35.40 -22.21
C LEU A 139 -7.52 35.99 -20.93
N PHE A 140 -8.67 36.67 -21.04
CA PHE A 140 -9.38 37.30 -19.93
C PHE A 140 -10.87 36.91 -19.96
N ASP A 141 -11.51 36.96 -18.78
CA ASP A 141 -12.91 36.55 -18.64
C ASP A 141 -13.84 37.71 -19.02
N ASP A 142 -13.56 38.93 -18.51
CA ASP A 142 -14.31 40.15 -18.82
C ASP A 142 -13.41 41.40 -18.93
N TYR A 143 -13.92 42.48 -19.52
CA TYR A 143 -13.22 43.76 -19.68
C TYR A 143 -14.14 44.97 -19.44
N LEU A 144 -13.74 45.85 -18.53
CA LEU A 144 -14.43 47.11 -18.27
C LEU A 144 -13.69 48.26 -18.98
N SER A 145 -14.35 48.88 -19.97
CA SER A 145 -13.76 49.98 -20.74
C SER A 145 -13.55 51.24 -19.90
N ASP A 146 -14.49 51.58 -19.02
CA ASP A 146 -14.46 52.80 -18.20
C ASP A 146 -13.22 52.88 -17.29
N THR A 147 -12.78 51.74 -16.75
CA THR A 147 -11.63 51.63 -15.83
C THR A 147 -10.40 51.00 -16.49
N ASN A 148 -10.48 50.63 -17.77
CA ASN A 148 -9.47 49.88 -18.52
C ASN A 148 -8.97 48.65 -17.74
N GLU A 149 -9.91 47.82 -17.32
CA GLU A 149 -9.68 46.74 -16.36
C GLU A 149 -9.98 45.38 -16.97
N TYR A 150 -9.03 44.45 -16.82
CA TYR A 150 -9.15 43.08 -17.29
C TYR A 150 -9.48 42.17 -16.11
N TYR A 151 -10.62 41.50 -16.18
CA TYR A 151 -11.13 40.63 -15.11
C TYR A 151 -10.75 39.16 -15.36
N PHE A 152 -10.36 38.48 -14.28
CA PHE A 152 -10.05 37.05 -14.24
C PHE A 152 -10.85 36.40 -13.09
N ASP A 153 -11.69 35.41 -13.42
CA ASP A 153 -12.51 34.65 -12.47
C ASP A 153 -11.66 33.57 -11.77
N ARG A 154 -10.70 34.04 -10.97
CA ARG A 154 -9.75 33.21 -10.21
C ARG A 154 -9.48 33.78 -8.83
N SER A 155 -8.99 32.92 -7.94
CA SER A 155 -8.58 33.32 -6.59
C SER A 155 -7.33 34.20 -6.63
N ALA A 156 -7.37 35.35 -5.95
CA ALA A 156 -6.22 36.25 -5.85
C ALA A 156 -5.11 35.72 -4.90
N ARG A 157 -5.39 34.64 -4.15
CA ARG A 157 -4.54 34.15 -3.05
C ARG A 157 -3.06 33.99 -3.41
N PHE A 158 -2.74 33.52 -4.62
CA PHE A 158 -1.35 33.34 -5.07
C PHE A 158 -0.90 34.38 -6.10
N PHE A 159 -1.81 35.26 -6.53
CA PHE A 159 -1.55 36.20 -7.60
C PHE A 159 -0.46 37.21 -7.24
N GLY A 160 -0.38 37.62 -5.97
CA GLY A 160 0.71 38.48 -5.48
C GLY A 160 2.12 37.87 -5.71
N SER A 161 2.30 36.59 -5.40
CA SER A 161 3.56 35.87 -5.66
C SER A 161 3.83 35.72 -7.15
N ILE A 162 2.79 35.42 -7.94
CA ILE A 162 2.87 35.34 -9.40
C ILE A 162 3.31 36.67 -9.99
N LEU A 163 2.74 37.77 -9.52
CA LEU A 163 3.10 39.10 -10.00
C LEU A 163 4.52 39.52 -9.56
N SER A 164 4.95 39.09 -8.37
CA SER A 164 6.34 39.26 -7.91
C SER A 164 7.34 38.60 -8.86
N LEU A 165 7.00 37.46 -9.46
CA LEU A 165 7.84 36.80 -10.46
C LEU A 165 8.03 37.68 -11.72
N TYR A 166 6.99 38.36 -12.22
CA TYR A 166 7.17 39.30 -13.34
C TYR A 166 8.00 40.54 -12.94
N ARG A 167 7.81 41.05 -11.73
CA ARG A 167 8.49 42.26 -11.23
C ARG A 167 9.97 42.02 -10.90
N THR A 168 10.27 40.96 -10.16
CA THR A 168 11.60 40.68 -9.62
C THR A 168 12.37 39.64 -10.43
N GLY A 169 11.66 38.67 -11.02
CA GLY A 169 12.26 37.47 -11.61
C GLY A 169 12.40 36.30 -10.63
N HIS A 170 12.05 36.52 -9.35
CA HIS A 170 12.07 35.52 -8.29
C HIS A 170 10.66 35.08 -7.92
N PHE A 171 10.48 33.78 -7.71
CA PHE A 171 9.19 33.17 -7.39
C PHE A 171 9.27 32.35 -6.11
N HIS A 172 8.64 32.88 -5.06
CA HIS A 172 8.57 32.29 -3.74
C HIS A 172 7.12 32.00 -3.33
N ILE A 173 6.93 30.91 -2.59
CA ILE A 173 5.64 30.46 -2.06
C ILE A 173 5.59 30.70 -0.54
N LEU A 174 4.39 30.98 -0.02
CA LEU A 174 4.17 31.07 1.42
C LEU A 174 4.15 29.68 2.08
N GLU A 175 4.35 29.63 3.39
CA GLU A 175 4.61 28.38 4.12
C GLU A 175 3.41 27.42 4.19
N ASP A 176 2.18 27.93 4.07
CA ASP A 176 0.91 27.20 4.26
C ASP A 176 0.00 27.27 3.02
N VAL A 177 0.54 26.79 1.91
CA VAL A 177 -0.18 26.74 0.63
C VAL A 177 -0.53 25.30 0.26
N CYS A 178 -1.80 25.08 -0.12
CA CYS A 178 -2.21 23.85 -0.78
C CYS A 178 -1.52 23.76 -2.14
N VAL A 179 -0.56 22.84 -2.27
CA VAL A 179 0.26 22.65 -3.48
C VAL A 179 -0.55 22.29 -4.72
N MET A 180 -1.69 21.60 -4.54
CA MET A 180 -2.60 21.26 -5.65
C MET A 180 -3.29 22.51 -6.19
N SER A 181 -3.80 23.36 -5.30
CA SER A 181 -4.42 24.62 -5.72
C SER A 181 -3.41 25.57 -6.36
N LEU A 182 -2.16 25.60 -5.87
CA LEU A 182 -1.10 26.39 -6.49
C LEU A 182 -0.76 25.85 -7.88
N LYS A 183 -0.68 24.53 -8.06
CA LYS A 183 -0.45 23.90 -9.36
C LYS A 183 -1.53 24.30 -10.37
N ASP A 184 -2.80 24.22 -9.98
CA ASP A 184 -3.93 24.60 -10.84
C ASP A 184 -3.87 26.09 -11.24
N ASP A 185 -3.45 26.96 -10.32
CA ASP A 185 -3.22 28.37 -10.61
C ASP A 185 -2.02 28.56 -11.56
N LEU A 186 -0.89 27.89 -11.32
CA LEU A 186 0.28 27.95 -12.22
C LEU A 186 -0.06 27.49 -13.63
N ASP A 187 -0.85 26.42 -13.77
CA ASP A 187 -1.34 25.92 -15.04
C ASP A 187 -2.27 26.94 -15.72
N TYR A 188 -3.19 27.58 -14.96
CA TYR A 188 -4.06 28.64 -15.48
C TYR A 188 -3.26 29.84 -16.01
N TRP A 189 -2.26 30.30 -15.25
CA TRP A 189 -1.42 31.45 -15.61
C TRP A 189 -0.34 31.11 -16.66
N GLY A 190 -0.18 29.84 -17.04
CA GLY A 190 0.83 29.39 -17.99
C GLY A 190 2.25 29.54 -17.44
N ILE A 191 2.43 29.25 -16.15
CA ILE A 191 3.71 29.38 -15.45
C ILE A 191 4.29 28.01 -15.14
N SER A 192 5.47 27.73 -15.73
CA SER A 192 6.19 26.49 -15.44
C SER A 192 6.60 26.43 -13.97
N GLU A 193 6.34 25.29 -13.34
CA GLU A 193 6.78 24.96 -11.97
C GLU A 193 8.31 25.09 -11.80
N THR A 194 9.08 24.93 -12.88
CA THR A 194 10.53 25.08 -12.88
C THR A 194 11.01 26.51 -12.60
N ARG A 195 10.10 27.50 -12.58
CA ARG A 195 10.42 28.89 -12.26
C ARG A 195 10.41 29.20 -10.76
N LEU A 196 10.01 28.26 -9.90
CA LEU A 196 10.20 28.41 -8.46
C LEU A 196 11.71 28.48 -8.14
N ASP A 197 12.07 29.40 -7.25
CA ASP A 197 13.44 29.47 -6.75
C ASP A 197 13.80 28.24 -5.91
N VAL A 198 15.09 27.90 -5.89
CA VAL A 198 15.62 26.67 -5.26
C VAL A 198 15.19 26.51 -3.80
N CYS A 199 15.08 27.62 -3.06
CA CYS A 199 14.64 27.61 -1.65
C CYS A 199 13.19 27.10 -1.47
N CYS A 200 12.33 27.26 -2.48
CA CYS A 200 10.93 26.82 -2.47
C CYS A 200 10.70 25.54 -3.28
N LEU A 201 11.54 25.31 -4.31
CA LEU A 201 11.38 24.25 -5.30
C LEU A 201 11.35 22.85 -4.66
N ASN A 202 12.32 22.54 -3.80
CA ASN A 202 12.41 21.22 -3.17
C ASN A 202 11.21 20.96 -2.24
N ARG A 203 10.81 21.96 -1.44
CA ARG A 203 9.64 21.89 -0.55
C ARG A 203 8.34 21.73 -1.34
N TYR A 204 8.19 22.43 -2.46
CA TYR A 204 7.04 22.29 -3.36
C TYR A 204 6.93 20.88 -3.92
N TYR A 205 8.00 20.34 -4.52
CA TYR A 205 7.98 19.00 -5.11
C TYR A 205 7.73 17.90 -4.08
N GLN A 206 8.37 17.95 -2.91
CA GLN A 206 8.12 16.95 -1.85
C GLN A 206 6.65 16.94 -1.40
N ARG A 207 6.06 18.12 -1.18
CA ARG A 207 4.65 18.23 -0.79
C ARG A 207 3.71 17.81 -1.92
N LYS A 208 4.02 18.17 -3.16
CA LYS A 208 3.25 17.78 -4.35
C LYS A 208 3.25 16.27 -4.52
N GLU A 209 4.42 15.62 -4.48
CA GLU A 209 4.53 14.16 -4.57
C GLU A 209 3.75 13.47 -3.44
N HIS A 210 3.87 13.97 -2.21
CA HIS A 210 3.11 13.44 -1.08
C HIS A 210 1.59 13.57 -1.27
N MET A 211 1.10 14.74 -1.71
CA MET A 211 -0.33 14.97 -1.95
C MET A 211 -0.86 14.18 -3.15
N GLU A 212 -0.13 14.13 -4.27
CA GLU A 212 -0.51 13.33 -5.44
C GLU A 212 -0.55 11.83 -5.10
N GLU A 213 0.36 11.34 -4.28
CA GLU A 213 0.36 9.97 -3.77
C GLU A 213 -0.87 9.69 -2.87
N GLU A 214 -1.20 10.60 -1.97
CA GLU A 214 -2.38 10.47 -1.09
C GLU A 214 -3.70 10.53 -1.86
N ILE A 215 -3.80 11.42 -2.86
CA ILE A 215 -4.94 11.48 -3.78
C ILE A 215 -5.03 10.19 -4.59
N ARG A 216 -3.90 9.69 -5.12
CA ARG A 216 -3.85 8.44 -5.88
C ARG A 216 -4.31 7.26 -5.02
N LYS A 217 -3.81 7.12 -3.80
CA LYS A 217 -4.27 6.08 -2.86
C LYS A 217 -5.76 6.19 -2.59
N THR A 218 -6.27 7.38 -2.32
CA THR A 218 -7.71 7.60 -2.07
C THR A 218 -8.55 7.24 -3.29
N ASN A 219 -8.10 7.61 -4.48
CA ASN A 219 -8.75 7.25 -5.75
C ASN A 219 -8.66 5.76 -6.04
N GLU A 220 -7.56 5.08 -5.73
CA GLU A 220 -7.42 3.63 -5.84
C GLU A 220 -8.36 2.90 -4.88
N ILE A 221 -8.52 3.40 -3.65
CA ILE A 221 -9.47 2.86 -2.67
C ILE A 221 -10.91 3.06 -3.18
N ALA A 222 -11.22 4.25 -3.68
CA ALA A 222 -12.52 4.56 -4.28
C ALA A 222 -12.79 3.74 -5.55
N ALA A 223 -11.77 3.51 -6.39
CA ALA A 223 -11.84 2.74 -7.63
C ALA A 223 -11.92 1.23 -7.40
N GLN A 224 -11.26 0.71 -6.36
CA GLN A 224 -11.44 -0.67 -5.90
C GLN A 224 -12.88 -0.89 -5.42
N GLN A 225 -13.52 0.15 -4.90
CA GLN A 225 -14.94 0.13 -4.53
C GLN A 225 -15.91 0.41 -5.69
N THR A 226 -15.60 1.27 -6.67
CA THR A 226 -16.48 1.42 -7.85
C THR A 226 -16.30 0.28 -8.86
N CYS A 227 -15.19 -0.45 -8.79
CA CYS A 227 -15.09 -1.79 -9.38
C CYS A 227 -15.97 -2.83 -8.67
N GLU A 228 -16.72 -2.46 -7.61
CA GLU A 228 -17.60 -3.37 -6.88
C GLU A 228 -18.54 -4.11 -7.82
N GLU A 229 -18.29 -5.41 -7.86
CA GLU A 229 -19.33 -6.42 -7.77
C GLU A 229 -20.42 -6.24 -8.83
N LYS A 230 -20.07 -6.50 -10.09
CA LYS A 230 -21.04 -6.63 -11.19
C LYS A 230 -21.96 -7.82 -10.93
N PHE A 231 -22.90 -7.64 -10.01
CA PHE A 231 -23.91 -8.62 -9.65
C PHE A 231 -24.92 -8.84 -10.80
N GLY A 232 -24.90 -7.99 -11.82
CA GLY A 232 -25.88 -7.91 -12.90
C GLY A 232 -27.12 -7.12 -12.47
N SER A 233 -28.04 -6.86 -13.41
CA SER A 233 -29.36 -6.31 -13.11
C SER A 233 -30.38 -7.45 -12.93
N GLY A 234 -31.00 -7.56 -11.76
CA GLY A 234 -32.04 -8.57 -11.49
C GLY A 234 -32.36 -8.80 -10.00
N LYS A 235 -33.49 -9.44 -9.70
CA LYS A 235 -33.89 -9.76 -8.30
C LYS A 235 -32.93 -10.73 -7.62
N CYS A 236 -32.42 -11.73 -8.34
CA CYS A 236 -31.40 -12.66 -7.85
C CYS A 236 -30.07 -11.95 -7.58
N ALA A 237 -29.72 -10.94 -8.38
CA ALA A 237 -28.53 -10.13 -8.18
C ALA A 237 -28.63 -9.32 -6.87
N LEU A 238 -29.80 -8.75 -6.58
CA LEU A 238 -30.07 -8.03 -5.32
C LEU A 238 -30.04 -8.96 -4.10
N LEU A 239 -30.62 -10.16 -4.20
CA LEU A 239 -30.53 -11.14 -3.12
C LEU A 239 -29.08 -11.58 -2.88
N ARG A 240 -28.35 -11.86 -3.95
CA ARG A 240 -26.94 -12.26 -3.90
C ARG A 240 -26.07 -11.19 -3.25
N ARG A 241 -26.29 -9.92 -3.62
CA ARG A 241 -25.64 -8.75 -2.99
C ARG A 241 -25.96 -8.64 -1.50
N ARG A 242 -27.23 -8.76 -1.10
CA ARG A 242 -27.61 -8.73 0.33
C ARG A 242 -26.96 -9.85 1.13
N VAL A 243 -26.89 -11.06 0.58
CA VAL A 243 -26.23 -12.19 1.26
C VAL A 243 -24.71 -11.99 1.30
N TRP A 244 -24.12 -11.45 0.24
CA TRP A 244 -22.70 -11.10 0.20
C TRP A 244 -22.35 -10.05 1.27
N ASP A 245 -23.13 -8.97 1.37
CA ASP A 245 -22.96 -7.93 2.38
C ASP A 245 -23.13 -8.49 3.81
N LEU A 246 -24.08 -9.40 4.01
CA LEU A 246 -24.31 -10.08 5.30
C LEU A 246 -23.11 -10.91 5.76
N VAL A 247 -22.46 -11.62 4.83
CA VAL A 247 -21.48 -12.68 5.15
C VAL A 247 -20.03 -12.20 5.04
N GLU A 248 -19.76 -11.20 4.20
CA GLU A 248 -18.42 -10.66 3.94
C GLU A 248 -18.18 -9.31 4.65
N LYS A 249 -19.21 -8.45 4.78
CA LYS A 249 -19.08 -7.08 5.29
C LYS A 249 -19.82 -6.93 6.64
N PRO A 250 -19.18 -7.23 7.78
CA PRO A 250 -19.85 -7.21 9.10
C PRO A 250 -20.39 -5.84 9.51
N GLN A 251 -19.88 -4.74 8.93
CA GLN A 251 -20.29 -3.38 9.27
C GLN A 251 -21.61 -2.96 8.62
N THR A 252 -22.14 -3.72 7.66
CA THR A 252 -23.30 -3.32 6.86
C THR A 252 -24.63 -3.38 7.61
N SER A 253 -24.78 -4.32 8.53
CA SER A 253 -26.04 -4.53 9.25
C SER A 253 -25.83 -5.20 10.61
N MET A 254 -26.80 -5.05 11.52
CA MET A 254 -26.80 -5.76 12.80
C MET A 254 -26.79 -7.29 12.60
N ALA A 255 -27.49 -7.79 11.58
CA ALA A 255 -27.48 -9.21 11.23
C ALA A 255 -26.08 -9.67 10.80
N ALA A 256 -25.34 -8.86 10.02
CA ALA A 256 -23.98 -9.16 9.59
C ALA A 256 -23.01 -9.22 10.78
N ARG A 257 -23.18 -8.32 11.76
CA ARG A 257 -22.42 -8.34 13.02
C ARG A 257 -22.68 -9.61 13.82
N ILE A 258 -23.95 -10.02 13.95
CA ILE A 258 -24.32 -11.25 14.65
C ILE A 258 -23.72 -12.47 13.93
N PHE A 259 -23.83 -12.54 12.61
CA PHE A 259 -23.25 -13.62 11.81
C PHE A 259 -21.74 -13.73 12.04
N ALA A 260 -21.02 -12.60 12.02
CA ALA A 260 -19.58 -12.57 12.28
C ALA A 260 -19.22 -13.06 13.70
N ILE A 261 -19.99 -12.67 14.72
CA ILE A 261 -19.79 -13.14 16.12
C ILE A 261 -20.01 -14.65 16.21
N VAL A 262 -21.05 -15.17 15.55
CA VAL A 262 -21.32 -16.62 15.50
C VAL A 262 -20.16 -17.36 14.82
N SER A 263 -19.68 -16.88 13.67
CA SER A 263 -18.52 -17.46 12.98
C SER A 263 -17.27 -17.50 13.87
N ILE A 264 -16.95 -16.41 14.58
CA ILE A 264 -15.82 -16.37 15.52
C ILE A 264 -16.02 -17.38 16.65
N THR A 265 -17.24 -17.50 17.18
CA THR A 265 -17.56 -18.47 18.25
C THR A 265 -17.32 -19.90 17.80
N PHE A 266 -17.73 -20.27 16.58
CA PHE A 266 -17.46 -21.59 16.02
C PHE A 266 -15.96 -21.84 15.81
N ILE A 267 -15.19 -20.82 15.41
CA ILE A 267 -13.72 -20.92 15.32
C ILE A 267 -13.13 -21.24 16.70
N LEU A 268 -13.51 -20.49 17.74
CA LEU A 268 -13.03 -20.72 19.11
C LEU A 268 -13.42 -22.10 19.63
N LEU A 269 -14.69 -22.52 19.46
CA LEU A 269 -15.15 -23.86 19.84
C LEU A 269 -14.37 -24.95 19.12
N SER A 270 -14.05 -24.76 17.85
CA SER A 270 -13.27 -25.72 17.06
C SER A 270 -11.82 -25.84 17.53
N ILE A 271 -11.22 -24.74 18.00
CA ILE A 271 -9.87 -24.71 18.57
C ILE A 271 -9.87 -25.37 19.95
N ILE A 272 -10.84 -25.04 20.80
CA ILE A 272 -10.99 -25.66 22.11
C ILE A 272 -11.20 -27.17 21.94
N GLY A 273 -12.09 -27.59 21.04
CA GLY A 273 -12.30 -29.01 20.72
C GLY A 273 -11.04 -29.73 20.25
N LEU A 274 -10.20 -29.08 19.43
CA LEU A 274 -8.90 -29.61 19.02
C LEU A 274 -7.97 -29.81 20.21
N ASN A 275 -7.85 -28.81 21.10
CA ASN A 275 -7.02 -28.90 22.30
C ASN A 275 -7.52 -30.00 23.25
N LEU A 276 -8.83 -30.06 23.52
CA LEU A 276 -9.41 -31.12 24.35
C LEU A 276 -9.20 -32.51 23.75
N GLY A 277 -9.19 -32.64 22.42
CA GLY A 277 -8.89 -33.90 21.74
C GLY A 277 -7.45 -34.39 21.93
N THR A 278 -6.52 -33.52 22.30
CA THR A 278 -5.13 -33.89 22.61
C THR A 278 -4.92 -34.38 24.04
N LEU A 279 -5.88 -34.14 24.94
CA LEU A 279 -5.76 -34.54 26.35
C LEU A 279 -5.89 -36.06 26.49
N PRO A 280 -4.89 -36.74 27.09
CA PRO A 280 -4.92 -38.20 27.24
C PRO A 280 -6.08 -38.66 28.12
N GLU A 281 -6.53 -37.85 29.09
CA GLU A 281 -7.65 -38.17 29.98
C GLU A 281 -9.00 -38.21 29.26
N LEU A 282 -9.12 -37.49 28.14
CA LEU A 282 -10.34 -37.45 27.32
C LEU A 282 -10.31 -38.45 26.17
N GLN A 283 -9.16 -39.05 25.89
CA GLN A 283 -9.01 -40.09 24.87
C GLN A 283 -9.54 -41.43 25.39
N VAL A 284 -10.26 -42.14 24.53
CA VAL A 284 -10.87 -43.42 24.90
C VAL A 284 -9.91 -44.54 24.48
N ASN A 285 -9.41 -45.28 25.46
CA ASN A 285 -8.61 -46.48 25.22
C ASN A 285 -9.54 -47.62 24.84
N THR A 286 -9.52 -48.04 23.58
CA THR A 286 -10.18 -49.28 23.15
C THR A 286 -9.16 -50.42 23.17
N VAL A 287 -9.40 -51.40 24.03
CA VAL A 287 -8.63 -52.64 24.08
C VAL A 287 -9.28 -53.61 23.09
N SER A 288 -8.64 -53.85 21.95
CA SER A 288 -9.03 -54.96 21.07
C SER A 288 -8.40 -56.25 21.60
N ALA A 289 -9.22 -57.09 22.25
CA ALA A 289 -8.82 -58.44 22.60
C ALA A 289 -8.80 -59.31 21.33
N ASN A 290 -7.63 -59.56 20.76
CA ASN A 290 -7.50 -60.54 19.69
C ASN A 290 -7.53 -61.93 20.33
N GLN A 291 -8.58 -62.69 20.02
CA GLN A 291 -8.68 -64.11 20.37
C GLN A 291 -7.79 -64.91 19.40
N SER A 292 -6.49 -64.94 19.65
CA SER A 292 -5.54 -65.99 19.25
C SER A 292 -4.10 -65.67 19.70
N ASP A 293 -3.67 -66.32 20.78
CA ASP A 293 -2.32 -66.81 21.10
C ASP A 293 -1.04 -65.99 20.79
N LEU A 294 -1.06 -64.66 20.86
CA LEU A 294 0.15 -63.85 21.11
C LEU A 294 -0.18 -62.64 22.01
N PRO A 295 0.60 -62.36 23.08
CA PRO A 295 0.37 -61.22 23.96
C PRO A 295 0.98 -59.97 23.32
N SER A 296 0.24 -59.31 22.44
CA SER A 296 0.53 -57.93 22.08
C SER A 296 -0.76 -57.13 22.19
N GLU A 297 -0.99 -56.65 23.42
CA GLU A 297 -2.04 -55.70 23.77
C GLU A 297 -1.76 -54.37 23.08
N TYR A 298 -2.29 -54.20 21.86
CA TYR A 298 -2.26 -52.91 21.18
C TYR A 298 -3.42 -52.06 21.68
N ILE A 299 -3.15 -51.17 22.63
CA ILE A 299 -4.11 -50.15 23.07
C ILE A 299 -4.35 -49.18 21.91
N HIS A 300 -5.57 -49.15 21.37
CA HIS A 300 -5.98 -48.15 20.40
C HIS A 300 -6.50 -46.91 21.13
N ILE A 301 -5.72 -45.84 21.06
CA ILE A 301 -6.14 -44.51 21.51
C ILE A 301 -7.11 -43.96 20.46
N THR A 302 -8.40 -44.02 20.76
CA THR A 302 -9.47 -43.53 19.88
C THR A 302 -9.96 -42.18 20.39
N ALA A 303 -10.33 -41.28 19.48
CA ALA A 303 -10.85 -39.97 19.86
C ALA A 303 -12.20 -40.10 20.57
N ASN A 304 -12.51 -39.16 21.46
CA ASN A 304 -13.77 -39.14 22.17
C ASN A 304 -14.93 -38.93 21.19
N PRO A 305 -15.96 -39.79 21.15
CA PRO A 305 -17.07 -39.66 20.19
C PRO A 305 -17.82 -38.32 20.33
N ARG A 306 -17.87 -37.73 21.53
CA ARG A 306 -18.49 -36.41 21.74
C ARG A 306 -17.70 -35.28 21.10
N LEU A 307 -16.36 -35.36 21.13
CA LEU A 307 -15.48 -34.38 20.49
C LEU A 307 -15.51 -34.50 18.97
N GLU A 308 -15.69 -35.71 18.44
CA GLU A 308 -15.91 -35.93 17.00
C GLU A 308 -17.23 -35.32 16.51
N VAL A 309 -18.31 -35.42 17.29
CA VAL A 309 -19.58 -34.75 17.00
C VAL A 309 -19.41 -33.22 17.00
N LEU A 310 -18.70 -32.66 17.98
CA LEU A 310 -18.38 -31.24 18.03
C LEU A 310 -17.61 -30.80 16.77
N GLU A 311 -16.61 -31.58 16.36
CA GLU A 311 -15.83 -31.30 15.16
C GLU A 311 -16.68 -31.35 13.88
N LEU A 312 -17.58 -32.34 13.77
CA LEU A 312 -18.53 -32.44 12.68
C LEU A 312 -19.41 -31.19 12.60
N ILE A 313 -20.00 -30.78 13.72
CA ILE A 313 -20.86 -29.58 13.79
C ILE A 313 -20.09 -28.33 13.36
N CYS A 314 -18.87 -28.12 13.88
CA CYS A 314 -18.05 -26.97 13.52
C CYS A 314 -17.63 -26.99 12.04
N THR A 315 -17.28 -28.16 11.51
CA THR A 315 -16.88 -28.30 10.11
C THR A 315 -18.06 -28.08 9.18
N LEU A 316 -19.25 -28.60 9.51
CA LEU A 316 -20.48 -28.34 8.76
C LEU A 316 -20.81 -26.84 8.71
N TRP A 317 -20.66 -26.14 9.84
CA TRP A 317 -20.80 -24.68 9.87
C TRP A 317 -19.81 -24.00 8.91
N PHE A 318 -18.53 -24.36 8.95
CA PHE A 318 -17.52 -23.77 8.06
C PHE A 318 -17.78 -24.07 6.58
N THR A 319 -18.22 -25.29 6.26
CA THR A 319 -18.62 -25.67 4.90
C THR A 319 -19.81 -24.87 4.43
N LEU A 320 -20.83 -24.69 5.28
CA LEU A 320 -21.99 -23.85 4.98
C LEU A 320 -21.57 -22.40 4.75
N GLU A 321 -20.72 -21.86 5.62
CA GLU A 321 -20.18 -20.51 5.49
C GLU A 321 -19.45 -20.31 4.15
N TYR A 322 -18.58 -21.25 3.80
CA TYR A 322 -17.85 -21.22 2.53
C TYR A 322 -18.77 -21.38 1.33
N ALA A 323 -19.76 -22.28 1.39
CA ALA A 323 -20.73 -22.48 0.32
C ALA A 323 -21.61 -21.25 0.09
N VAL A 324 -22.08 -20.60 1.16
CA VAL A 324 -22.86 -19.35 1.07
C VAL A 324 -22.02 -18.24 0.46
N ARG A 325 -20.75 -18.08 0.86
CA ARG A 325 -19.83 -17.10 0.24
C ARG A 325 -19.55 -17.41 -1.23
N LEU A 326 -19.28 -18.67 -1.54
CA LEU A 326 -19.03 -19.10 -2.90
C LEU A 326 -20.25 -18.84 -3.77
N TRP A 327 -21.47 -19.10 -3.29
CA TRP A 327 -22.71 -18.78 -4.00
C TRP A 327 -22.93 -17.27 -4.13
N ALA A 328 -22.74 -16.52 -3.05
CA ALA A 328 -22.96 -15.08 -2.98
C ALA A 328 -21.90 -14.25 -3.72
N SER A 329 -20.74 -14.79 -4.04
CA SER A 329 -19.67 -14.02 -4.71
C SER A 329 -20.06 -13.54 -6.12
N PRO A 330 -19.59 -12.35 -6.53
CA PRO A 330 -19.82 -11.82 -7.88
C PRO A 330 -19.07 -12.65 -8.93
N ASP A 331 -17.76 -12.87 -8.72
CA ASP A 331 -16.86 -13.59 -9.63
C ASP A 331 -16.19 -14.79 -8.94
N LYS A 332 -16.50 -16.02 -9.42
CA LYS A 332 -16.00 -17.25 -8.79
C LYS A 332 -14.49 -17.43 -8.93
N CYS A 333 -13.93 -17.08 -10.09
CA CYS A 333 -12.48 -17.21 -10.33
C CYS A 333 -11.64 -16.27 -9.46
N VAL A 334 -12.11 -15.04 -9.24
CA VAL A 334 -11.48 -14.09 -8.32
C VAL A 334 -11.65 -14.59 -6.88
N PHE A 335 -12.83 -15.12 -6.56
CA PHE A 335 -13.11 -15.71 -5.25
C PHE A 335 -12.12 -16.83 -4.90
N PHE A 336 -11.89 -17.81 -5.78
CA PHE A 336 -10.94 -18.91 -5.50
C PHE A 336 -9.47 -18.46 -5.41
N LYS A 337 -9.09 -17.36 -6.05
CA LYS A 337 -7.72 -16.81 -6.00
C LYS A 337 -7.45 -15.97 -4.75
N SER A 338 -8.48 -15.61 -3.99
CA SER A 338 -8.33 -14.84 -2.76
C SER A 338 -7.75 -15.69 -1.62
N ILE A 339 -6.69 -15.18 -0.98
CA ILE A 339 -5.99 -15.87 0.12
C ILE A 339 -6.95 -16.20 1.29
N LEU A 340 -7.87 -15.30 1.63
CA LEU A 340 -8.83 -15.52 2.70
C LEU A 340 -9.80 -16.67 2.40
N ASN A 341 -10.20 -16.83 1.13
CA ASN A 341 -11.07 -17.92 0.71
C ASN A 341 -10.31 -19.25 0.61
N LEU A 342 -9.01 -19.21 0.27
CA LEU A 342 -8.15 -20.39 0.33
C LEU A 342 -7.99 -20.90 1.77
N ILE A 343 -7.86 -20.01 2.74
CA ILE A 343 -7.84 -20.34 4.18
C ILE A 343 -9.14 -21.03 4.61
N ASP A 344 -10.29 -20.56 4.12
CA ASP A 344 -11.57 -21.21 4.42
C ASP A 344 -11.63 -22.65 3.88
N VAL A 345 -11.08 -22.91 2.69
CA VAL A 345 -10.98 -24.27 2.11
C VAL A 345 -10.02 -25.14 2.91
N THR A 346 -8.83 -24.64 3.24
CA THR A 346 -7.85 -25.42 4.01
C THR A 346 -8.31 -25.72 5.43
N ALA A 347 -9.23 -24.93 6.00
CA ALA A 347 -9.83 -25.19 7.30
C ALA A 347 -10.79 -26.40 7.31
N ILE A 348 -11.52 -26.65 6.23
CA ILE A 348 -12.51 -27.77 6.13
C ILE A 348 -11.91 -29.04 5.54
N LEU A 349 -10.90 -28.90 4.68
CA LEU A 349 -10.28 -29.96 3.89
C LEU A 349 -9.73 -31.14 4.71
N PRO A 350 -9.10 -30.95 5.89
CA PRO A 350 -8.63 -32.05 6.73
C PRO A 350 -9.71 -33.05 7.12
N PHE A 351 -10.93 -32.59 7.40
CA PHE A 351 -12.05 -33.46 7.78
C PHE A 351 -12.50 -34.32 6.60
N TYR A 352 -12.75 -33.69 5.45
CA TYR A 352 -13.22 -34.39 4.26
C TYR A 352 -12.17 -35.36 3.71
N PHE A 353 -10.88 -34.99 3.71
CA PHE A 353 -9.84 -35.94 3.32
C PHE A 353 -9.69 -37.10 4.29
N SER A 354 -9.80 -36.86 5.60
CA SER A 354 -9.76 -37.97 6.58
C SER A 354 -10.87 -38.98 6.31
N LYS A 355 -12.11 -38.51 6.08
CA LYS A 355 -13.26 -39.37 5.81
C LYS A 355 -13.23 -40.04 4.44
N LEU A 356 -12.82 -39.31 3.41
CA LEU A 356 -12.63 -39.87 2.07
C LEU A 356 -11.58 -40.99 2.11
N PHE A 357 -10.46 -40.76 2.79
CA PHE A 357 -9.37 -41.73 2.88
C PHE A 357 -9.74 -42.95 3.73
N GLU A 358 -10.53 -42.77 4.80
CA GLU A 358 -11.11 -43.86 5.59
C GLU A 358 -11.99 -44.79 4.72
N ILE A 359 -12.87 -44.21 3.89
CA ILE A 359 -13.75 -44.97 2.97
C ILE A 359 -12.96 -45.64 1.83
N TRP A 360 -12.01 -44.93 1.23
CA TRP A 360 -11.24 -45.44 0.09
C TRP A 360 -10.37 -46.64 0.48
N LEU A 361 -9.80 -46.62 1.68
CA LEU A 361 -8.81 -47.60 2.11
C LEU A 361 -9.39 -48.85 2.79
N GLU A 362 -10.70 -48.87 3.05
CA GLU A 362 -11.42 -50.05 3.54
C GLU A 362 -11.34 -51.24 2.57
N SER A 363 -10.84 -51.02 1.34
CA SER A 363 -10.69 -52.02 0.28
C SER A 363 -9.29 -52.68 0.16
N THR A 364 -8.28 -52.30 0.96
CA THR A 364 -6.89 -52.85 0.83
C THR A 364 -6.22 -53.17 2.18
N VAL A 365 -6.29 -54.45 2.57
CA VAL A 365 -5.93 -55.00 3.91
C VAL A 365 -4.46 -54.84 4.34
N ASP A 366 -3.49 -54.71 3.43
CA ASP A 366 -2.06 -54.58 3.80
C ASP A 366 -1.56 -53.12 3.93
N SER A 367 -2.41 -52.12 3.63
CA SER A 367 -2.02 -50.69 3.61
C SER A 367 -2.31 -49.93 4.92
N LEU A 368 -2.89 -50.61 5.92
CA LEU A 368 -3.48 -50.00 7.12
C LEU A 368 -2.49 -49.20 7.98
N VAL A 369 -1.21 -49.60 8.05
CA VAL A 369 -0.19 -48.88 8.85
C VAL A 369 0.27 -47.59 8.15
N ALA A 370 0.52 -47.63 6.84
CA ALA A 370 0.89 -46.45 6.06
C ALA A 370 -0.28 -45.46 5.98
N ALA A 371 -1.49 -45.99 5.80
CA ALA A 371 -2.70 -45.20 5.78
C ALA A 371 -3.00 -44.52 7.12
N ARG A 372 -2.77 -45.21 8.24
CA ARG A 372 -2.94 -44.62 9.58
C ARG A 372 -2.00 -43.43 9.80
N LYS A 373 -0.75 -43.50 9.32
CA LYS A 373 0.18 -42.35 9.35
C LYS A 373 -0.32 -41.17 8.51
N VAL A 374 -0.91 -41.44 7.35
CA VAL A 374 -1.48 -40.40 6.47
C VAL A 374 -2.69 -39.72 7.11
N VAL A 375 -3.61 -40.49 7.72
CA VAL A 375 -4.76 -39.95 8.47
C VAL A 375 -4.31 -39.10 9.67
N GLN A 376 -3.24 -39.52 10.35
CA GLN A 376 -2.66 -38.76 11.46
C GLN A 376 -2.07 -37.41 10.99
N THR A 377 -1.44 -37.37 9.81
CA THR A 377 -0.96 -36.11 9.22
C THR A 377 -2.11 -35.15 8.92
N PHE A 378 -3.23 -35.63 8.35
CA PHE A 378 -4.41 -34.78 8.13
C PHE A 378 -5.00 -34.25 9.43
N ARG A 379 -4.93 -35.02 10.53
CA ARG A 379 -5.38 -34.56 11.85
C ARG A 379 -4.59 -33.34 12.33
N ILE A 380 -3.29 -33.25 12.05
CA ILE A 380 -2.47 -32.08 12.42
C ILE A 380 -2.85 -30.86 11.59
N LEU A 381 -3.14 -31.04 10.29
CA LEU A 381 -3.56 -29.95 9.39
C LEU A 381 -4.83 -29.23 9.86
N ARG A 382 -5.62 -29.84 10.76
CA ARG A 382 -6.78 -29.20 11.41
C ARG A 382 -6.41 -27.92 12.15
N ILE A 383 -5.16 -27.77 12.61
CA ILE A 383 -4.69 -26.54 13.26
C ILE A 383 -4.77 -25.34 12.32
N LEU A 384 -4.69 -25.56 11.00
CA LEU A 384 -4.79 -24.50 9.99
C LEU A 384 -6.12 -23.72 10.06
N ARG A 385 -7.18 -24.32 10.64
CA ARG A 385 -8.45 -23.61 10.89
C ARG A 385 -8.28 -22.37 11.78
N VAL A 386 -7.22 -22.29 12.59
CA VAL A 386 -6.90 -21.10 13.40
C VAL A 386 -6.68 -19.87 12.52
N PHE A 387 -6.13 -20.04 11.30
CA PHE A 387 -5.91 -18.96 10.36
C PHE A 387 -7.21 -18.35 9.85
N LYS A 388 -8.36 -19.02 10.01
CA LYS A 388 -9.67 -18.44 9.71
C LYS A 388 -9.96 -17.18 10.54
N LEU A 389 -9.33 -17.03 11.72
CA LEU A 389 -9.36 -15.79 12.50
C LEU A 389 -8.82 -14.59 11.72
N ALA A 390 -7.96 -14.79 10.71
CA ALA A 390 -7.45 -13.72 9.87
C ALA A 390 -8.58 -12.92 9.21
N ARG A 391 -9.68 -13.56 8.79
CA ARG A 391 -10.83 -12.86 8.22
C ARG A 391 -11.46 -11.85 9.18
N HIS A 392 -11.38 -12.13 10.48
CA HIS A 392 -11.96 -11.30 11.54
C HIS A 392 -10.94 -10.38 12.22
N SER A 393 -9.65 -10.48 11.87
CA SER A 393 -8.58 -9.67 12.44
C SER A 393 -7.90 -8.82 11.37
N GLN A 394 -8.18 -7.53 11.40
CA GLN A 394 -7.49 -6.55 10.55
C GLN A 394 -5.98 -6.58 10.78
N GLY A 395 -5.53 -6.79 12.03
CA GLY A 395 -4.11 -6.91 12.35
C GLY A 395 -3.45 -8.10 11.66
N LEU A 396 -4.12 -9.26 11.61
CA LEU A 396 -3.57 -10.46 10.96
C LEU A 396 -3.59 -10.36 9.42
N GLN A 397 -4.62 -9.70 8.85
CA GLN A 397 -4.64 -9.37 7.42
C GLN A 397 -3.52 -8.39 7.07
N ALA A 398 -3.30 -7.38 7.91
CA ALA A 398 -2.21 -6.43 7.77
C ALA A 398 -0.85 -7.12 7.82
N LEU A 399 -0.64 -7.99 8.81
CA LEU A 399 0.59 -8.77 8.92
C LEU A 399 0.83 -9.64 7.68
N GLY A 400 -0.19 -10.37 7.22
CA GLY A 400 -0.08 -11.24 6.05
C GLY A 400 0.21 -10.47 4.76
N TYR A 401 -0.44 -9.32 4.55
CA TYR A 401 -0.18 -8.48 3.38
C TYR A 401 1.22 -7.85 3.43
N THR A 402 1.61 -7.31 4.59
CA THR A 402 2.96 -6.76 4.81
C THR A 402 4.02 -7.82 4.53
N MET A 403 3.86 -9.05 5.04
CA MET A 403 4.79 -10.15 4.76
C MET A 403 4.84 -10.48 3.26
N ALA A 404 3.68 -10.55 2.59
CA ALA A 404 3.62 -10.82 1.16
C ALA A 404 4.28 -9.72 0.33
N LYS A 405 4.22 -8.46 0.76
CA LYS A 405 4.85 -7.33 0.05
C LYS A 405 6.34 -7.24 0.33
N SER A 406 6.75 -7.50 1.57
CA SER A 406 8.14 -7.43 2.03
C SER A 406 8.89 -8.76 1.90
N TYR A 407 8.36 -9.74 1.14
CA TYR A 407 8.93 -11.08 1.03
C TYR A 407 10.37 -11.10 0.49
N LYS A 408 10.74 -10.12 -0.37
CA LYS A 408 12.12 -10.00 -0.89
C LYS A 408 13.09 -9.58 0.20
N GLU A 409 12.72 -8.56 0.99
CA GLU A 409 13.53 -8.06 2.10
C GLU A 409 13.63 -9.11 3.21
N LEU A 410 12.50 -9.74 3.57
CA LEU A 410 12.46 -10.83 4.53
C LEU A 410 13.28 -12.03 4.04
N GLY A 411 13.17 -12.37 2.76
CA GLY A 411 13.91 -13.49 2.15
C GLY A 411 15.43 -13.27 2.17
N LEU A 412 15.90 -12.07 1.80
CA LEU A 412 17.33 -11.72 1.85
C LEU A 412 17.87 -11.88 3.28
N LEU A 413 17.11 -11.42 4.26
CA LEU A 413 17.51 -11.51 5.63
C LEU A 413 17.44 -12.94 6.19
N MET A 414 16.42 -13.73 5.86
CA MET A 414 16.38 -15.13 6.25
C MET A 414 17.56 -15.91 5.65
N MET A 415 18.02 -15.56 4.44
CA MET A 415 19.27 -16.08 3.90
C MET A 415 20.50 -15.67 4.71
N LEU A 416 20.56 -14.43 5.20
CA LEU A 416 21.63 -13.98 6.10
C LEU A 416 21.63 -14.76 7.42
N VAL A 417 20.46 -14.95 8.05
CA VAL A 417 20.34 -15.75 9.27
C VAL A 417 20.80 -17.18 9.04
N MET A 418 20.36 -17.82 7.94
CA MET A 418 20.78 -19.19 7.60
C MET A 418 22.28 -19.32 7.35
N LEU A 419 22.90 -18.32 6.70
CA LEU A 419 24.35 -18.27 6.50
C LEU A 419 25.10 -18.22 7.84
N VAL A 420 24.63 -17.37 8.76
CA VAL A 420 25.24 -17.20 10.08
C VAL A 420 25.06 -18.45 10.95
N VAL A 421 23.87 -19.08 10.91
CA VAL A 421 23.62 -20.37 11.56
C VAL A 421 24.59 -21.44 11.03
N LEU A 422 24.75 -21.54 9.71
CA LEU A 422 25.68 -22.51 9.10
C LEU A 422 27.14 -22.25 9.52
N LEU A 423 27.56 -20.99 9.55
CA LEU A 423 28.91 -20.58 9.94
C LEU A 423 29.22 -20.95 11.39
N PHE A 424 28.40 -20.49 12.34
CA PHE A 424 28.63 -20.76 13.76
C PHE A 424 28.44 -22.22 14.13
N SER A 425 27.53 -22.93 13.46
CA SER A 425 27.36 -24.37 13.66
C SER A 425 28.57 -25.17 13.20
N SER A 426 29.16 -24.77 12.06
CA SER A 426 30.39 -25.40 11.56
C SER A 426 31.56 -25.12 12.49
N LEU A 427 31.74 -23.87 12.92
CA LEU A 427 32.81 -23.49 13.86
C LEU A 427 32.68 -24.21 15.20
N ALA A 428 31.49 -24.24 15.79
CA ALA A 428 31.25 -24.93 17.06
C ALA A 428 31.42 -26.44 16.94
N TYR A 429 30.95 -27.05 15.85
CA TYR A 429 31.21 -28.47 15.58
C TYR A 429 32.70 -28.77 15.52
N PHE A 430 33.49 -28.00 14.78
CA PHE A 430 34.93 -28.23 14.68
C PHE A 430 35.69 -27.91 15.98
N ALA A 431 35.18 -27.01 16.81
CA ALA A 431 35.74 -26.72 18.13
C ALA A 431 35.45 -27.83 19.15
N GLU A 432 34.29 -28.48 19.06
CA GLU A 432 33.79 -29.43 20.06
C GLU A 432 33.86 -30.90 19.61
N LYS A 433 34.17 -31.21 18.35
CA LYS A 433 34.15 -32.58 17.81
C LYS A 433 35.06 -33.59 18.54
N ASP A 434 36.09 -33.10 19.22
CA ASP A 434 37.09 -33.91 19.91
C ASP A 434 36.81 -34.02 21.41
N GLU A 435 36.20 -32.99 22.03
CA GLU A 435 35.89 -32.95 23.47
C GLU A 435 34.43 -33.29 23.82
N ASN A 436 33.47 -33.00 22.93
CA ASN A 436 32.03 -33.07 23.22
C ASN A 436 31.21 -33.56 22.01
N ARG A 437 31.69 -34.63 21.37
CA ARG A 437 31.07 -35.23 20.18
C ARG A 437 29.61 -35.67 20.36
N GLU A 438 29.22 -36.08 21.58
CA GLU A 438 27.85 -36.52 21.87
C GLU A 438 26.84 -35.39 21.66
N MET A 439 27.19 -34.16 22.07
CA MET A 439 26.32 -32.99 21.91
C MET A 439 26.48 -32.35 20.53
N PHE A 440 27.68 -32.41 19.94
CA PHE A 440 28.00 -31.86 18.62
C PHE A 440 28.25 -32.98 17.60
N SER A 441 27.22 -33.78 17.34
CA SER A 441 27.33 -35.02 16.55
C SER A 441 27.52 -34.78 15.04
N SER A 442 26.93 -33.72 14.50
CA SER A 442 27.03 -33.34 13.09
C SER A 442 26.73 -31.85 12.91
N ILE A 443 27.21 -31.25 11.82
CA ILE A 443 26.94 -29.83 11.53
C ILE A 443 25.43 -29.51 11.51
N PRO A 444 24.55 -30.32 10.87
CA PRO A 444 23.11 -30.08 10.91
C PRO A 444 22.49 -30.23 12.32
N ALA A 445 23.00 -31.15 13.14
CA ALA A 445 22.56 -31.26 14.54
C ALA A 445 22.94 -30.00 15.34
N THR A 446 24.12 -29.43 15.07
CA THR A 446 24.56 -28.17 15.69
C THR A 446 23.74 -26.96 15.25
N PHE A 447 22.96 -27.02 14.15
CA PHE A 447 22.04 -25.94 13.77
C PHE A 447 21.06 -25.61 14.88
N TRP A 448 20.57 -26.64 15.60
CA TRP A 448 19.70 -26.44 16.76
C TRP A 448 20.35 -25.55 17.82
N TRP A 449 21.59 -25.87 18.20
CA TRP A 449 22.38 -25.07 19.15
C TRP A 449 22.60 -23.64 18.67
N ALA A 450 22.97 -23.44 17.40
CA ALA A 450 23.19 -22.10 16.86
C ALA A 450 21.90 -21.28 16.82
N ILE A 451 20.77 -21.87 16.41
CA ILE A 451 19.47 -21.18 16.37
C ILE A 451 19.05 -20.74 17.77
N ILE A 452 19.06 -21.64 18.77
CA ILE A 452 18.64 -21.30 20.14
C ILE A 452 19.59 -20.30 20.82
N THR A 453 20.88 -20.33 20.48
CA THR A 453 21.89 -19.39 21.00
C THR A 453 21.73 -18.01 20.36
N MET A 454 21.57 -17.93 19.03
CA MET A 454 21.38 -16.66 18.31
C MET A 454 20.07 -15.98 18.67
N THR A 455 19.00 -16.76 18.88
CA THR A 455 17.69 -16.27 19.33
C THR A 455 17.63 -15.98 20.83
N THR A 456 18.75 -16.14 21.56
CA THR A 456 18.86 -15.90 23.00
C THR A 456 17.93 -16.77 23.87
N VAL A 457 17.41 -17.88 23.34
CA VAL A 457 16.56 -18.83 24.08
C VAL A 457 17.40 -19.68 25.03
N GLY A 458 18.45 -20.32 24.51
CA GLY A 458 19.44 -21.04 25.32
C GLY A 458 18.88 -22.11 26.28
N TYR A 459 18.18 -23.14 25.77
CA TYR A 459 17.64 -24.23 26.60
C TYR A 459 18.69 -24.96 27.47
N GLY A 460 19.96 -24.93 27.06
CA GLY A 460 21.07 -25.56 27.79
C GLY A 460 21.24 -27.05 27.55
N ASP A 461 20.47 -27.62 26.62
CA ASP A 461 20.51 -29.02 26.20
C ASP A 461 21.76 -29.36 25.35
N ILE A 462 22.30 -28.38 24.63
CA ILE A 462 23.60 -28.46 23.95
C ILE A 462 24.45 -27.28 24.42
N THR A 463 25.66 -27.53 24.92
CA THR A 463 26.57 -26.47 25.38
C THR A 463 28.03 -26.81 25.06
N PRO A 464 28.84 -25.83 24.62
CA PRO A 464 30.26 -26.06 24.38
C PRO A 464 31.01 -26.22 25.70
N LYS A 465 31.88 -27.22 25.79
CA LYS A 465 32.72 -27.48 26.97
C LYS A 465 34.10 -26.84 26.82
N SER A 466 34.65 -26.86 25.60
CA SER A 466 35.99 -26.34 25.31
C SER A 466 36.06 -24.83 25.48
N ALA A 467 37.24 -24.31 25.82
CA ALA A 467 37.46 -22.87 25.93
C ALA A 467 37.21 -22.15 24.59
N PHE A 468 37.62 -22.78 23.48
CA PHE A 468 37.44 -22.23 22.14
C PHE A 468 35.97 -22.26 21.69
N GLY A 469 35.24 -23.34 21.99
CA GLY A 469 33.79 -23.42 21.75
C GLY A 469 32.99 -22.39 22.57
N LYS A 470 33.39 -22.11 23.81
CA LYS A 470 32.78 -21.04 24.62
C LYS A 470 33.05 -19.65 24.05
N PHE A 471 34.24 -19.40 23.52
CA PHE A 471 34.54 -18.16 22.81
C PHE A 471 33.67 -18.01 21.54
N ILE A 472 33.55 -19.07 20.74
CA ILE A 472 32.66 -19.11 19.56
C ILE A 472 31.20 -18.89 19.96
N GLY A 473 30.73 -19.54 21.03
CA GLY A 473 29.38 -19.36 21.57
C GLY A 473 29.10 -17.92 22.01
N SER A 474 30.09 -17.27 22.63
CA SER A 474 29.98 -15.86 23.03
C SER A 474 29.86 -14.95 21.81
N LEU A 475 30.68 -15.18 20.77
CA LEU A 475 30.60 -14.44 19.51
C LEU A 475 29.28 -14.71 18.76
N CYS A 476 28.80 -15.95 18.79
CA CYS A 476 27.53 -16.37 18.21
C CYS A 476 26.35 -15.64 18.84
N CYS A 477 26.34 -15.50 20.17
CA CYS A 477 25.30 -14.75 20.89
C CYS A 477 25.27 -13.27 20.48
N ILE A 478 26.43 -12.58 20.51
CA ILE A 478 26.54 -11.16 20.13
C ILE A 478 26.11 -10.95 18.68
N CYS A 479 26.63 -11.78 17.77
CA CYS A 479 26.29 -11.71 16.35
C CYS A 479 24.81 -12.02 16.09
N GLY A 480 24.25 -13.01 16.79
CA GLY A 480 22.85 -13.40 16.69
C GLY A 480 21.89 -12.27 17.04
N VAL A 481 22.12 -11.58 18.16
CA VAL A 481 21.31 -10.43 18.57
C VAL A 481 21.36 -9.31 17.53
N LEU A 482 22.55 -9.01 16.99
CA LEU A 482 22.69 -7.98 15.95
C LEU A 482 21.94 -8.38 14.67
N VAL A 483 22.13 -9.61 14.17
CA VAL A 483 21.55 -10.06 12.90
C VAL A 483 20.03 -10.21 12.99
N ILE A 484 19.51 -10.76 14.09
CA ILE A 484 18.06 -10.91 14.33
C ILE A 484 17.42 -9.55 14.68
N GLY A 485 18.19 -8.56 15.15
CA GLY A 485 17.67 -7.21 15.36
C GLY A 485 17.34 -6.46 14.06
N LEU A 486 18.08 -6.70 12.97
CA LEU A 486 17.89 -6.01 11.68
C LEU A 486 16.52 -6.20 10.98
N PRO A 487 15.87 -7.39 10.94
CA PRO A 487 14.53 -7.55 10.36
C PRO A 487 13.47 -6.69 11.01
N ILE A 488 13.54 -6.61 12.33
CA ILE A 488 12.38 -6.26 13.14
C ILE A 488 11.93 -4.83 12.80
N PRO A 489 12.81 -3.81 12.72
CA PRO A 489 12.44 -2.48 12.28
C PRO A 489 11.86 -2.44 10.86
N ILE A 490 12.40 -3.24 9.92
CA ILE A 490 11.91 -3.28 8.54
C ILE A 490 10.48 -3.84 8.49
N ILE A 491 10.22 -4.92 9.23
CA ILE A 491 8.89 -5.53 9.32
C ILE A 491 7.93 -4.59 10.03
N VAL A 492 8.35 -3.99 11.16
CA VAL A 492 7.52 -3.08 11.96
C VAL A 492 7.17 -1.83 11.17
N ASN A 493 8.11 -1.20 10.46
CA ASN A 493 7.84 -0.02 9.65
C ASN A 493 6.87 -0.33 8.50
N ASN A 494 7.06 -1.46 7.81
CA ASN A 494 6.15 -1.88 6.74
C ASN A 494 4.76 -2.28 7.28
N PHE A 495 4.70 -2.88 8.48
CA PHE A 495 3.46 -3.22 9.15
C PHE A 495 2.72 -1.95 9.59
N ALA A 496 3.40 -1.01 10.23
CA ALA A 496 2.84 0.26 10.66
C ALA A 496 2.29 1.05 9.47
N ALA A 497 3.07 1.17 8.38
CA ALA A 497 2.62 1.84 7.16
C ALA A 497 1.33 1.22 6.60
N PHE A 498 1.27 -0.12 6.51
CA PHE A 498 0.08 -0.80 5.99
C PHE A 498 -1.10 -0.75 6.95
N TYR A 499 -0.86 -0.91 8.26
CA TYR A 499 -1.89 -0.83 9.29
C TYR A 499 -2.54 0.56 9.28
N HIS A 500 -1.73 1.63 9.20
CA HIS A 500 -2.25 2.98 9.05
C HIS A 500 -2.99 3.19 7.72
N ASP A 501 -2.53 2.59 6.62
CA ASP A 501 -3.26 2.63 5.35
C ASP A 501 -4.64 1.96 5.45
N GLN A 502 -4.73 0.80 6.12
CA GLN A 502 -6.00 0.11 6.37
C GLN A 502 -6.93 0.91 7.28
N LEU A 503 -6.42 1.51 8.35
CA LEU A 503 -7.21 2.38 9.21
C LEU A 503 -7.72 3.62 8.46
N ARG A 504 -6.88 4.21 7.60
CA ARG A 504 -7.28 5.35 6.77
C ARG A 504 -8.36 4.95 5.77
N ARG A 505 -8.21 3.81 5.09
CA ARG A 505 -9.24 3.22 4.23
C ARG A 505 -10.58 3.17 4.96
N GLU A 506 -10.63 2.49 6.11
CA GLU A 506 -11.88 2.35 6.88
C GLU A 506 -12.49 3.71 7.28
N LYS A 507 -11.67 4.68 7.69
CA LYS A 507 -12.14 6.04 8.04
C LYS A 507 -12.74 6.77 6.83
N VAL A 508 -12.09 6.68 5.67
CA VAL A 508 -12.58 7.29 4.42
C VAL A 508 -13.92 6.67 4.03
N LEU A 509 -14.09 5.36 4.19
CA LEU A 509 -15.35 4.67 3.88
C LEU A 509 -16.49 5.18 4.76
N LYS A 510 -16.27 5.24 6.08
CA LYS A 510 -17.28 5.75 7.03
C LYS A 510 -17.67 7.19 6.72
N ARG A 511 -16.71 8.04 6.33
CA ARG A 511 -16.97 9.44 5.94
C ARG A 511 -17.80 9.52 4.66
N ARG A 512 -17.50 8.69 3.66
CA ARG A 512 -18.23 8.65 2.39
C ARG A 512 -19.67 8.16 2.59
N GLU A 513 -19.88 7.08 3.35
CA GLU A 513 -21.22 6.58 3.69
C GLU A 513 -22.04 7.64 4.42
N ALA A 514 -21.43 8.37 5.37
CA ALA A 514 -22.06 9.47 6.06
C ALA A 514 -22.44 10.61 5.09
N ALA A 515 -21.54 11.00 4.17
CA ALA A 515 -21.81 12.03 3.17
C ALA A 515 -22.94 11.63 2.20
N GLU A 516 -22.94 10.40 1.68
CA GLU A 516 -24.00 9.88 0.81
C GLU A 516 -25.36 9.87 1.54
N SER A 517 -25.38 9.52 2.83
CA SER A 517 -26.60 9.58 3.65
C SER A 517 -27.15 11.00 3.81
N LEU A 518 -26.27 12.00 3.90
CA LEU A 518 -26.65 13.42 3.98
C LEU A 518 -27.22 13.93 2.66
N VAL A 519 -26.62 13.57 1.52
CA VAL A 519 -27.10 13.93 0.18
C VAL A 519 -28.46 13.30 -0.12
N PHE A 520 -28.66 12.03 0.25
CA PHE A 520 -29.97 11.37 0.08
C PHE A 520 -31.06 12.02 0.94
N ARG A 521 -30.70 12.39 2.18
CA ARG A 521 -31.61 13.06 3.12
C ARG A 521 -31.92 14.49 2.71
N SER A 522 -30.98 15.22 2.11
CA SER A 522 -31.22 16.57 1.54
C SER A 522 -32.10 16.50 0.30
N SER A 523 -31.86 15.53 -0.60
CA SER A 523 -32.67 15.30 -1.80
C SER A 523 -34.11 14.91 -1.46
N SER A 524 -34.30 14.03 -0.46
CA SER A 524 -35.64 13.67 0.04
C SER A 524 -36.38 14.87 0.67
N LYS A 525 -35.67 15.72 1.43
CA LYS A 525 -36.26 16.95 2.00
C LYS A 525 -36.62 17.97 0.93
N ALA A 526 -35.81 18.13 -0.11
CA ALA A 526 -36.09 19.02 -1.24
C ALA A 526 -37.32 18.56 -2.03
N ASN A 527 -37.46 17.24 -2.25
CA ASN A 527 -38.61 16.68 -2.95
C ASN A 527 -39.92 16.84 -2.16
N ILE A 528 -39.87 16.69 -0.82
CA ILE A 528 -41.02 16.97 0.06
C ILE A 528 -41.39 18.46 0.07
N ARG A 529 -40.39 19.36 -0.07
CA ARG A 529 -40.60 20.81 -0.10
C ARG A 529 -41.22 21.26 -1.44
N ASN A 530 -40.82 20.67 -2.57
CA ASN A 530 -41.47 20.89 -3.87
C ASN A 530 -42.89 20.30 -3.94
N SER A 531 -43.18 19.23 -3.20
CA SER A 531 -44.54 18.67 -3.10
C SER A 531 -45.50 19.53 -2.27
N LYS A 532 -44.99 20.41 -1.40
CA LYS A 532 -45.79 21.38 -0.64
C LYS A 532 -45.63 22.75 -1.32
N GLY A 533 -46.41 22.98 -2.39
CA GLY A 533 -46.32 24.18 -3.22
C GLY A 533 -46.51 25.49 -2.46
N ASN A 534 -45.42 26.04 -1.93
CA ASN A 534 -45.31 27.42 -1.46
C ASN A 534 -43.96 27.97 -1.90
N SER A 535 -43.94 28.61 -3.06
CA SER A 535 -42.82 29.42 -3.52
C SER A 535 -43.04 30.85 -3.01
N PRO A 536 -42.13 31.45 -2.23
CA PRO A 536 -41.92 32.88 -2.30
C PRO A 536 -41.00 33.17 -3.49
N ILE A 537 -41.39 34.15 -4.30
CA ILE A 537 -40.56 34.76 -5.34
C ILE A 537 -39.32 35.34 -4.68
N SER A 538 -38.11 34.97 -5.13
CA SER A 538 -36.84 35.56 -4.67
C SER A 538 -36.01 36.10 -5.84
N ASP A 539 -35.42 37.27 -5.60
CA ASP A 539 -34.61 38.12 -6.47
C ASP A 539 -33.45 37.43 -7.23
N PRO A 540 -32.97 38.00 -8.36
CA PRO A 540 -31.96 37.39 -9.23
C PRO A 540 -30.50 37.44 -8.75
N THR A 541 -30.20 37.92 -7.53
CA THR A 541 -28.81 38.24 -7.12
C THR A 541 -28.11 37.20 -6.25
N ASP A 542 -28.72 36.04 -5.99
CA ASP A 542 -28.19 35.02 -5.04
C ASP A 542 -27.62 33.74 -5.70
N THR A 543 -27.52 33.71 -7.03
CA THR A 543 -27.04 32.53 -7.79
C THR A 543 -25.51 32.37 -7.80
N SER A 544 -24.74 33.43 -7.53
CA SER A 544 -23.27 33.36 -7.46
C SER A 544 -22.75 32.84 -6.11
N LYS A 545 -23.40 33.23 -4.99
CA LYS A 545 -23.03 32.76 -3.64
C LYS A 545 -23.31 31.27 -3.42
N THR A 546 -24.44 30.78 -3.92
CA THR A 546 -24.82 29.36 -3.81
C THR A 546 -23.95 28.43 -4.67
N ARG A 547 -23.32 28.93 -5.74
CA ARG A 547 -22.36 28.16 -6.56
C ARG A 547 -20.97 28.09 -5.90
N CYS A 548 -20.49 29.18 -5.30
CA CYS A 548 -19.25 29.19 -4.50
C CYS A 548 -19.33 28.30 -3.25
N GLU A 549 -20.48 28.26 -2.55
CA GLU A 549 -20.67 27.34 -1.41
C GLU A 549 -20.72 25.87 -1.85
N LYS A 550 -21.29 25.58 -3.03
CA LYS A 550 -21.26 24.23 -3.61
C LYS A 550 -19.86 23.77 -3.99
N ILE A 551 -19.02 24.67 -4.53
CA ILE A 551 -17.64 24.36 -4.90
C ILE A 551 -16.78 24.18 -3.63
N ASN A 552 -16.94 25.04 -2.61
CA ASN A 552 -16.25 24.88 -1.32
C ASN A 552 -16.67 23.58 -0.60
N SER A 553 -17.93 23.17 -0.71
CA SER A 553 -18.40 21.88 -0.21
C SER A 553 -17.77 20.70 -0.96
N ILE A 554 -17.54 20.79 -2.27
CA ILE A 554 -16.94 19.71 -3.07
C ILE A 554 -15.41 19.64 -2.89
N CYS A 555 -14.76 20.79 -2.70
CA CYS A 555 -13.34 20.88 -2.33
C CYS A 555 -13.07 20.37 -0.90
N ALA A 556 -13.97 20.62 0.05
CA ALA A 556 -13.90 20.03 1.40
C ALA A 556 -14.07 18.50 1.40
N LEU A 557 -14.67 17.92 0.36
CA LEU A 557 -14.77 16.46 0.18
C LEU A 557 -13.47 15.83 -0.36
N HIS A 558 -12.58 16.59 -0.99
CA HIS A 558 -11.37 16.07 -1.66
C HIS A 558 -10.04 16.56 -1.05
N CYS A 559 -10.07 17.55 -0.16
CA CYS A 559 -8.92 17.91 0.66
C CYS A 559 -8.92 17.11 1.96
N PRO A 560 -7.89 16.29 2.24
CA PRO A 560 -7.61 15.87 3.60
C PRO A 560 -7.12 17.10 4.36
N VAL A 561 -8.04 17.89 4.90
CA VAL A 561 -7.68 18.92 5.88
C VAL A 561 -7.36 18.21 7.19
N ASP A 562 -6.15 17.68 7.29
CA ASP A 562 -5.53 17.38 8.58
C ASP A 562 -5.03 18.72 9.16
N THR A 563 -5.92 19.50 9.77
CA THR A 563 -5.56 20.64 10.63
C THR A 563 -4.99 20.17 11.98
N SER A 564 -4.12 19.15 11.99
CA SER A 564 -3.47 18.65 13.20
C SER A 564 -2.00 18.29 13.03
N THR A 565 -1.35 18.72 11.95
CA THR A 565 0.11 18.52 11.77
C THR A 565 0.96 19.75 12.10
N SER A 566 0.36 20.90 12.44
CA SER A 566 1.10 22.08 12.89
C SER A 566 1.60 22.03 14.34
N ASN A 567 1.43 20.91 15.05
CA ASN A 567 1.94 20.72 16.42
C ASN A 567 2.98 19.59 16.54
N LEU A 568 3.48 19.01 15.43
CA LEU A 568 4.46 17.92 15.51
C LEU A 568 5.93 18.37 15.33
N GLU A 569 6.18 19.53 14.73
CA GLU A 569 7.54 20.06 14.54
C GLU A 569 8.12 20.75 15.79
N ASP A 570 7.27 21.18 16.75
CA ASP A 570 7.72 21.69 18.06
C ASP A 570 8.07 20.57 19.07
N SER A 571 7.83 19.30 18.76
CA SER A 571 8.16 18.18 19.66
C SER A 571 9.58 17.60 19.47
N LEU A 572 10.32 18.04 18.45
CA LEU A 572 11.66 17.53 18.13
C LEU A 572 12.81 18.42 18.63
N PHE A 573 12.54 19.58 19.24
CA PHE A 573 13.54 20.43 19.89
C PHE A 573 13.04 20.93 21.27
N GLY A 574 12.72 19.99 22.17
CA GLY A 574 12.26 20.26 23.53
C GLY A 574 13.04 19.51 24.61
N ALA A 575 14.36 19.41 24.49
CA ALA A 575 15.21 18.87 25.54
C ALA A 575 15.35 19.86 26.70
N LYS A 576 14.33 19.94 27.58
CA LYS A 576 14.35 20.55 28.92
C LYS A 576 13.03 20.22 29.60
N ASN A 577 12.99 19.10 30.34
CA ASN A 577 12.11 18.80 31.48
C ASN A 577 12.06 17.30 31.87
N THR A 578 12.95 16.47 31.34
CA THR A 578 13.04 15.03 31.67
C THR A 578 13.65 14.70 33.04
N HIS A 579 13.99 15.71 33.86
CA HIS A 579 14.66 15.47 35.16
C HIS A 579 13.71 15.47 36.38
N GLU A 580 12.52 16.07 36.26
CA GLU A 580 11.50 16.04 37.34
C GLU A 580 10.54 14.85 37.21
N GLU A 581 10.17 14.45 35.99
CA GLU A 581 9.30 13.29 35.76
C GLU A 581 10.00 11.96 36.08
N MET A 582 11.32 11.86 35.82
CA MET A 582 12.11 10.67 36.15
C MET A 582 12.29 10.49 37.67
N ASN A 583 12.35 11.60 38.44
CA ASN A 583 12.42 11.55 39.90
C ASN A 583 11.07 11.20 40.56
N ALA A 584 9.95 11.59 39.94
CA ALA A 584 8.62 11.15 40.39
C ALA A 584 8.39 9.65 40.15
N HIS A 585 8.89 9.12 39.03
CA HIS A 585 8.77 7.70 38.69
C HIS A 585 9.68 6.80 39.54
N LEU A 586 10.87 7.27 39.94
CA LEU A 586 11.77 6.56 40.85
C LEU A 586 11.25 6.51 42.30
N LYS A 587 10.46 7.50 42.74
CA LYS A 587 9.79 7.47 44.04
C LYS A 587 8.68 6.41 44.10
N HIS A 588 7.92 6.26 43.01
CA HIS A 588 6.83 5.28 42.94
C HIS A 588 7.32 3.82 42.85
N VAL A 589 8.48 3.58 42.24
CA VAL A 589 9.09 2.23 42.13
C VAL A 589 9.70 1.78 43.47
N ASN A 590 10.20 2.71 44.29
CA ASN A 590 10.72 2.40 45.64
C ASN A 590 9.62 2.14 46.69
N GLU A 591 8.38 2.58 46.47
CA GLU A 591 7.25 2.24 47.34
C GLU A 591 6.66 0.86 47.00
N SER A 592 6.75 0.41 45.75
CA SER A 592 6.34 -0.95 45.35
C SER A 592 7.31 -2.06 45.77
N SER A 593 8.62 -1.79 45.87
CA SER A 593 9.60 -2.79 46.32
C SER A 593 9.52 -3.11 47.83
N ASN A 594 8.97 -2.19 48.63
CA ASN A 594 8.73 -2.41 50.06
C ASN A 594 7.51 -3.31 50.36
N PHE A 595 6.64 -3.57 49.38
CA PHE A 595 5.48 -4.44 49.56
C PHE A 595 5.79 -5.92 49.26
N GLU A 596 6.77 -6.21 48.40
CA GLU A 596 7.20 -7.59 48.10
C GLU A 596 8.07 -8.25 49.17
N THR A 597 8.68 -7.46 50.08
CA THR A 597 9.51 -8.00 51.17
C THR A 597 8.68 -8.46 52.38
N ALA A 598 7.39 -8.16 52.42
CA ALA A 598 6.48 -8.59 53.50
C ALA A 598 5.75 -9.92 53.21
N ALA A 599 5.77 -10.43 51.97
CA ALA A 599 5.02 -11.62 51.56
C ALA A 599 5.84 -12.94 51.58
N THR A 600 7.11 -12.91 52.01
CA THR A 600 7.98 -14.10 52.11
C THR A 600 8.25 -14.54 53.56
N LYS A 601 7.33 -14.22 54.48
CA LYS A 601 7.38 -14.63 55.89
C LYS A 601 6.00 -15.01 56.46
N VAL A 602 5.29 -15.89 55.76
CA VAL A 602 4.30 -16.89 56.23
C VAL A 602 4.37 -18.02 55.21
#